data_AF-A0A2M9D0Z9-F1
#
_entry.id   AF-A0A2M9D0Z9-F1
#
_cell.length_a   1.000
_cell.length_b   1.000
_cell.length_c   1.000
_cell.angle_alpha   90.00
_cell.angle_beta   90.00
_cell.angle_gamma   90.00
#
_symmetry.space_group_name_H-M   'P 1'
#
loop_
_entity.id
_entity.type
_entity.pdbx_description
1 polymer ?
#
loop_
_entity_poly.entity_id
_entity_poly.type
_entity_poly.pdbx_seq_one_letter_code
_entity_poly.pdbx_strand_id
1 'polypeptide(L)'
;MTSDWFAAATGRSETGALARAFAWETTPLGDPSTWDGGLRSAVRLCFGTRFPIMLTWGPEHTMLYNDGYRDMLGDKHPAAFAAPADETWAEIWPDLEPWFDQVLGEGEPVWEVDAPLMMQRSGFLEETSFTFSYSPLRDSAGEIRGLMDIATETTHQVVDRRRLITLGELSTTLQELQGDVGDLARATIQVLDRSPDVRYANLYLRGTAGPVLIASTSEGRTRRIVPRHVLDEVLETRTAVAVASAVAAPLAAPGDAVAQGVLVMEANPHRPFDAANRSFLALLASAVGTAMSGTLSVLREIGELRSVSEALQAAMLPDDELGQGWHARYRPADGSLAVGGDWYDVIDLGDGRTGVVLGDCVGHGLSAAARMGQLRSASRALMLDNVGPAATIDGLDRFARTLPGAEFTSVFCGVLDTATHELTYATAGHPPPVLVRADGAVEWLDRAHGPSLTIARDERGEATTPLATGDTVLIYTDGLVERRGESLRVGLDRLGSVASTLLRKIAAEDLPDALIATLLPDGGTDDVALATYQHDESRPHAAASVPLGTITAPGPVTRADAPSSHTTAQTQPV
;
A
#
# COMPACT_ATOMS: atom_id res chain seq x y z
N MET A 1 -44.65 -49.45 37.08
CA MET A 1 -45.25 -49.64 35.75
C MET A 1 -45.58 -48.25 35.22
N THR A 2 -45.11 -47.89 34.04
CA THR A 2 -45.35 -46.56 33.45
C THR A 2 -46.84 -46.34 33.23
N SER A 3 -47.40 -45.22 33.68
CA SER A 3 -48.83 -44.92 33.52
C SER A 3 -49.24 -44.85 32.03
N ASP A 4 -50.41 -45.39 31.67
CA ASP A 4 -50.91 -45.44 30.27
C ASP A 4 -50.90 -44.07 29.58
N TRP A 5 -51.27 -43.01 30.31
CA TRP A 5 -51.28 -41.65 29.75
C TRP A 5 -49.86 -41.16 29.43
N PHE A 6 -48.88 -41.50 30.27
CA PHE A 6 -47.50 -41.04 30.15
C PHE A 6 -46.79 -41.80 29.04
N ALA A 7 -47.06 -43.10 28.90
CA ALA A 7 -46.61 -43.92 27.78
C ALA A 7 -47.14 -43.38 26.44
N ALA A 8 -48.43 -43.01 26.39
CA ALA A 8 -49.03 -42.41 25.19
C ALA A 8 -48.43 -41.03 24.85
N ALA A 9 -48.21 -40.17 25.85
CA ALA A 9 -47.68 -38.83 25.65
C ALA A 9 -46.22 -38.83 25.14
N THR A 10 -45.39 -39.75 25.64
CA THR A 10 -43.95 -39.81 25.33
C THR A 10 -43.61 -40.78 24.19
N GLY A 11 -44.59 -41.55 23.69
CA GLY A 11 -44.37 -42.73 22.84
C GLY A 11 -43.72 -42.48 21.47
N ARG A 12 -43.66 -41.22 21.01
CA ARG A 12 -43.18 -40.84 19.67
C ARG A 12 -41.86 -40.06 19.68
N SER A 13 -41.18 -39.96 20.82
CA SER A 13 -39.94 -39.20 20.98
C SER A 13 -38.84 -40.06 21.62
N GLU A 14 -37.59 -39.78 21.25
CA GLU A 14 -36.40 -40.45 21.78
C GLU A 14 -36.13 -40.03 23.23
N THR A 15 -36.19 -38.72 23.53
CA THR A 15 -36.19 -38.24 24.93
C THR A 15 -37.42 -38.73 25.69
N GLY A 16 -38.52 -39.03 25.00
CA GLY A 16 -39.67 -39.70 25.56
C GLY A 16 -39.38 -41.14 26.00
N ALA A 17 -38.50 -41.87 25.31
CA ALA A 17 -38.03 -43.17 25.76
C ALA A 17 -37.17 -43.07 27.03
N LEU A 18 -36.30 -42.06 27.08
CA LEU A 18 -35.55 -41.71 28.31
C LEU A 18 -36.52 -41.38 29.46
N ALA A 19 -37.54 -40.56 29.19
CA ALA A 19 -38.56 -40.19 30.18
C ALA A 19 -39.30 -41.42 30.74
N ARG A 20 -39.61 -42.43 29.92
CA ARG A 20 -40.27 -43.66 30.41
C ARG A 20 -39.33 -44.58 31.20
N ALA A 21 -38.04 -44.53 30.92
CA ALA A 21 -37.02 -45.33 31.59
C ALA A 21 -36.50 -44.69 32.89
N PHE A 22 -36.76 -43.40 33.10
CA PHE A 22 -36.31 -42.66 34.27
C PHE A 22 -37.05 -43.07 35.56
N ALA A 23 -36.32 -43.18 36.66
CA ALA A 23 -36.85 -43.51 37.99
C ALA A 23 -37.47 -42.26 38.67
N TRP A 24 -38.65 -41.84 38.22
CA TRP A 24 -39.29 -40.61 38.68
C TRP A 24 -39.59 -40.56 40.19
N GLU A 25 -39.73 -41.71 40.84
CA GLU A 25 -39.88 -41.81 42.29
C GLU A 25 -38.67 -41.27 43.06
N THR A 26 -37.51 -41.10 42.41
CA THR A 26 -36.31 -40.51 43.01
C THR A 26 -36.22 -39.00 42.80
N THR A 27 -37.18 -38.37 42.12
CA THR A 27 -37.20 -36.92 41.86
C THR A 27 -38.31 -36.23 42.65
N PRO A 28 -38.25 -34.90 42.82
CA PRO A 28 -39.32 -34.13 43.48
C PRO A 28 -40.70 -34.26 42.81
N LEU A 29 -40.76 -34.65 41.54
CA LEU A 29 -42.02 -34.82 40.81
C LEU A 29 -42.76 -36.12 41.16
N GLY A 30 -42.05 -37.13 41.66
CA GLY A 30 -42.62 -38.43 41.99
C GLY A 30 -43.23 -39.18 40.81
N ASP A 31 -44.01 -40.24 41.07
CA ASP A 31 -44.55 -41.13 40.05
C ASP A 31 -45.47 -40.38 39.04
N PRO A 32 -45.29 -40.54 37.72
CA PRO A 32 -46.14 -39.89 36.70
C PRO A 32 -47.65 -40.18 36.83
N SER A 33 -48.03 -41.26 37.49
CA SER A 33 -49.44 -41.55 37.80
C SER A 33 -50.06 -40.59 38.83
N THR A 34 -49.24 -39.90 39.63
CA THR A 34 -49.69 -38.93 40.66
C THR A 34 -49.57 -37.47 40.22
N TRP A 35 -48.98 -37.19 39.05
CA TRP A 35 -48.80 -35.81 38.56
C TRP A 35 -50.12 -35.06 38.37
N ASP A 36 -50.11 -33.76 38.67
CA ASP A 36 -51.24 -32.83 38.50
C ASP A 36 -51.68 -32.70 37.03
N GLY A 37 -52.96 -32.38 36.79
CA GLY A 37 -53.54 -32.21 35.46
C GLY A 37 -52.84 -31.13 34.60
N GLY A 38 -52.37 -30.05 35.21
CA GLY A 38 -51.58 -29.00 34.57
C GLY A 38 -50.25 -29.54 34.04
N LEU A 39 -49.48 -30.24 34.88
CA LEU A 39 -48.22 -30.87 34.47
C LEU A 39 -48.43 -31.92 33.38
N ARG A 40 -49.47 -32.77 33.49
CA ARG A 40 -49.79 -33.75 32.43
C ARG A 40 -50.07 -33.07 31.09
N SER A 41 -50.75 -31.93 31.10
CA SER A 41 -51.06 -31.16 29.90
C SER A 41 -49.80 -30.56 29.28
N ALA A 42 -48.92 -29.97 30.10
CA ALA A 42 -47.63 -29.44 29.66
C ALA A 42 -46.74 -30.55 29.07
N VAL A 43 -46.66 -31.72 29.70
CA VAL A 43 -45.89 -32.87 29.21
C VAL A 43 -46.42 -33.37 27.87
N ARG A 44 -47.75 -33.46 27.69
CA ARG A 44 -48.35 -33.82 26.41
C ARG A 44 -48.02 -32.81 25.31
N LEU A 45 -47.96 -31.52 25.64
CA LEU A 45 -47.56 -30.47 24.70
C LEU A 45 -46.09 -30.62 24.32
N CYS A 46 -45.19 -30.71 25.30
CA CYS A 46 -43.75 -30.83 25.12
C CYS A 46 -43.38 -32.01 24.20
N PHE A 47 -43.87 -33.21 24.49
CA PHE A 47 -43.59 -34.41 23.67
C PHE A 47 -44.47 -34.54 22.43
N GLY A 48 -45.51 -33.71 22.29
CA GLY A 48 -46.44 -33.71 21.16
C GLY A 48 -45.98 -32.85 19.98
N THR A 49 -44.95 -32.02 20.15
CA THR A 49 -44.43 -31.09 19.14
C THR A 49 -42.98 -31.40 18.77
N ARG A 50 -42.54 -30.84 17.63
CA ARG A 50 -41.13 -30.83 17.20
C ARG A 50 -40.43 -29.50 17.46
N PHE A 51 -41.16 -28.45 17.83
CA PHE A 51 -40.53 -27.23 18.31
C PHE A 51 -39.73 -27.57 19.58
N PRO A 52 -38.51 -27.05 19.77
CA PRO A 52 -37.73 -27.30 20.97
C PRO A 52 -38.47 -26.77 22.19
N ILE A 53 -38.82 -27.66 23.13
CA ILE A 53 -39.50 -27.28 24.37
C ILE A 53 -38.79 -27.90 25.55
N MET A 54 -38.52 -27.06 26.56
CA MET A 54 -38.18 -27.47 27.92
C MET A 54 -39.26 -27.00 28.89
N LEU A 55 -39.53 -27.80 29.90
CA LEU A 55 -40.40 -27.51 31.03
C LEU A 55 -39.57 -27.55 32.30
N THR A 56 -39.82 -26.64 33.23
CA THR A 56 -39.45 -26.81 34.63
C THR A 56 -40.71 -26.97 35.47
N TRP A 57 -40.64 -27.73 36.55
CA TRP A 57 -41.76 -27.87 37.48
C TRP A 57 -41.28 -28.06 38.91
N GLY A 58 -42.02 -27.48 39.85
CA GLY A 58 -41.73 -27.53 41.29
C GLY A 58 -40.69 -26.50 41.73
N PRO A 59 -40.48 -26.37 43.06
CA PRO A 59 -39.54 -25.41 43.63
C PRO A 59 -38.07 -25.70 43.27
N GLU A 60 -37.74 -26.94 42.89
CA GLU A 60 -36.41 -27.34 42.42
C GLU A 60 -36.23 -27.17 40.90
N HIS A 61 -37.22 -26.59 40.19
CA HIS A 61 -37.20 -26.38 38.74
C HIS A 61 -36.81 -27.64 37.95
N THR A 62 -37.39 -28.79 38.30
CA THR A 62 -37.05 -30.08 37.70
C THR A 62 -37.34 -30.07 36.20
N MET A 63 -36.32 -30.33 35.37
CA MET A 63 -36.41 -30.20 33.92
C MET A 63 -37.01 -31.42 33.21
N LEU A 64 -37.90 -31.18 32.24
CA LEU A 64 -38.30 -32.14 31.21
C LEU A 64 -38.19 -31.48 29.84
N TYR A 65 -37.75 -32.21 28.82
CA TYR A 65 -37.60 -31.62 27.50
C TYR A 65 -37.74 -32.63 26.36
N ASN A 66 -38.10 -32.13 25.18
CA ASN A 66 -38.33 -32.96 24.00
C ASN A 66 -37.08 -33.12 23.13
N ASP A 67 -37.21 -33.88 22.04
CA ASP A 67 -36.13 -34.16 21.09
C ASP A 67 -35.54 -32.88 20.49
N GLY A 68 -36.38 -31.88 20.19
CA GLY A 68 -35.92 -30.61 19.62
C GLY A 68 -35.04 -29.81 20.57
N TYR A 69 -35.33 -29.88 21.87
CA TYR A 69 -34.54 -29.16 22.89
C TYR A 69 -33.22 -29.87 23.22
N ARG A 70 -33.21 -31.21 23.13
CA ARG A 70 -32.04 -32.04 23.36
C ARG A 70 -30.81 -31.55 22.59
N ASP A 71 -30.99 -31.20 21.33
CA ASP A 71 -29.87 -30.84 20.45
C ASP A 71 -29.17 -29.55 20.92
N MET A 72 -29.89 -28.64 21.60
CA MET A 72 -29.32 -27.40 22.15
C MET A 72 -28.51 -27.64 23.44
N LEU A 73 -28.83 -28.69 24.20
CA LEU A 73 -28.13 -29.07 25.44
C LEU A 73 -26.72 -29.64 25.19
N GLY A 74 -26.45 -30.18 23.99
CA GLY A 74 -25.17 -30.82 23.67
C GLY A 74 -24.78 -31.90 24.67
N ASP A 75 -23.54 -31.84 25.17
CA ASP A 75 -22.96 -32.80 26.11
C ASP A 75 -23.68 -32.88 27.47
N LYS A 76 -24.57 -31.92 27.78
CA LYS A 76 -25.39 -31.96 29.01
C LYS A 76 -26.48 -33.04 28.94
N HIS A 77 -26.87 -33.48 27.75
CA HIS A 77 -27.76 -34.64 27.59
C HIS A 77 -26.98 -35.96 27.71
N PRO A 78 -27.44 -36.97 28.46
CA PRO A 78 -28.76 -37.06 29.11
C PRO A 78 -28.81 -36.58 30.58
N ALA A 79 -27.69 -36.17 31.18
CA ALA A 79 -27.61 -35.81 32.60
C ALA A 79 -28.55 -34.66 33.02
N ALA A 80 -28.86 -33.74 32.10
CA ALA A 80 -29.82 -32.65 32.31
C ALA A 80 -31.28 -33.13 32.49
N PHE A 81 -31.60 -34.37 32.10
CA PHE A 81 -32.98 -34.86 32.16
C PHE A 81 -33.40 -35.11 33.61
N ALA A 82 -34.47 -34.43 34.04
CA ALA A 82 -34.96 -34.40 35.44
C ALA A 82 -33.96 -33.82 36.46
N ALA A 83 -32.93 -33.11 36.01
CA ALA A 83 -32.05 -32.33 36.88
C ALA A 83 -32.66 -30.93 37.16
N PRO A 84 -32.22 -30.25 38.23
CA PRO A 84 -32.55 -28.84 38.46
C PRO A 84 -32.04 -27.94 37.33
N ALA A 85 -32.80 -26.90 36.98
CA ALA A 85 -32.46 -25.98 35.90
C ALA A 85 -31.24 -25.11 36.20
N ASP A 86 -31.10 -24.67 37.45
CA ASP A 86 -29.97 -23.89 37.96
C ASP A 86 -28.67 -24.70 37.98
N GLU A 87 -28.73 -25.99 38.30
CA GLU A 87 -27.57 -26.88 38.18
C GLU A 87 -27.22 -27.17 36.71
N THR A 88 -28.22 -27.41 35.86
CA THR A 88 -28.02 -27.70 34.44
C THR A 88 -27.42 -26.52 33.70
N TRP A 89 -27.83 -25.30 34.05
CA TRP A 89 -27.43 -24.05 33.41
C TRP A 89 -26.54 -23.18 34.28
N ALA A 90 -25.81 -23.78 35.22
CA ALA A 90 -25.02 -23.06 36.21
C ALA A 90 -24.10 -21.97 35.64
N GLU A 91 -23.56 -22.16 34.42
CA GLU A 91 -22.69 -21.18 33.77
C GLU A 91 -23.41 -19.92 33.26
N ILE A 92 -24.70 -20.01 32.93
CA ILE A 92 -25.53 -18.90 32.43
C ILE A 92 -26.66 -18.55 33.38
N TRP A 93 -26.78 -19.23 34.53
CA TRP A 93 -27.85 -18.99 35.50
C TRP A 93 -27.96 -17.52 35.93
N PRO A 94 -26.86 -16.76 36.17
CA PRO A 94 -26.97 -15.34 36.48
C PRO A 94 -27.67 -14.50 35.40
N ASP A 95 -27.60 -14.93 34.14
CA ASP A 95 -28.29 -14.28 33.03
C ASP A 95 -29.77 -14.74 32.93
N LEU A 96 -30.05 -16.00 33.26
CA LEU A 96 -31.40 -16.59 33.16
C LEU A 96 -32.30 -16.33 34.37
N GLU A 97 -31.74 -16.26 35.57
CA GLU A 97 -32.45 -16.14 36.85
C GLU A 97 -33.44 -14.97 36.89
N PRO A 98 -33.10 -13.75 36.41
CA PRO A 98 -34.06 -12.65 36.39
C PRO A 98 -35.32 -12.94 35.57
N TRP A 99 -35.18 -13.67 34.46
CA TRP A 99 -36.32 -14.06 33.63
C TRP A 99 -37.14 -15.19 34.26
N PHE A 100 -36.49 -16.12 34.96
CA PHE A 100 -37.17 -17.15 35.75
C PHE A 100 -37.98 -16.52 36.88
N ASP A 101 -37.40 -15.60 37.65
CA ASP A 101 -38.06 -14.90 38.75
C ASP A 101 -39.26 -14.08 38.27
N GLN A 102 -39.14 -13.39 37.14
CA GLN A 102 -40.24 -12.65 36.55
C GLN A 102 -41.42 -13.57 36.17
N VAL A 103 -41.14 -14.67 35.47
CA VAL A 103 -42.19 -15.57 34.99
C VAL A 103 -42.83 -16.35 36.13
N LEU A 104 -42.04 -16.82 37.10
CA LEU A 104 -42.53 -17.62 38.22
C LEU A 104 -43.14 -16.76 39.34
N GLY A 105 -42.62 -15.56 39.56
CA GLY A 105 -43.07 -14.64 40.60
C GLY A 105 -44.25 -13.76 40.16
N GLU A 106 -44.21 -13.20 38.95
CA GLU A 106 -45.22 -12.26 38.45
C GLU A 106 -46.22 -12.93 37.50
N GLY A 107 -45.83 -14.02 36.85
CA GLY A 107 -46.65 -14.70 35.84
C GLY A 107 -46.69 -14.01 34.48
N GLU A 108 -45.79 -13.08 34.24
CA GLU A 108 -45.64 -12.39 32.96
C GLU A 108 -44.64 -13.15 32.06
N PRO A 109 -44.99 -13.47 30.80
CA PRO A 109 -44.09 -14.17 29.90
C PRO A 109 -42.92 -13.28 29.44
N VAL A 110 -41.77 -13.90 29.18
CA VAL A 110 -40.58 -13.25 28.62
C VAL A 110 -40.37 -13.70 27.18
N TRP A 111 -39.85 -12.80 26.36
CA TRP A 111 -39.46 -13.06 24.97
C TRP A 111 -38.15 -12.32 24.67
N GLU A 112 -37.15 -13.06 24.21
CA GLU A 112 -35.85 -12.51 23.84
C GLU A 112 -35.46 -12.98 22.43
N VAL A 113 -34.79 -12.10 21.69
CA VAL A 113 -34.37 -12.33 20.31
C VAL A 113 -32.85 -12.26 20.22
N ASP A 114 -32.24 -13.30 19.64
CA ASP A 114 -30.79 -13.40 19.46
C ASP A 114 -29.99 -13.17 20.76
N ALA A 115 -30.53 -13.58 21.92
CA ALA A 115 -29.92 -13.39 23.23
C ALA A 115 -28.57 -14.14 23.31
N PRO A 116 -27.46 -13.46 23.62
CA PRO A 116 -26.14 -14.09 23.70
C PRO A 116 -26.01 -14.86 25.01
N LEU A 117 -25.62 -16.13 24.92
CA LEU A 117 -25.40 -17.01 26.07
C LEU A 117 -24.05 -17.73 25.92
N MET A 118 -23.26 -17.77 26.99
CA MET A 118 -21.94 -18.43 27.01
C MET A 118 -22.06 -19.81 27.67
N MET A 119 -22.11 -20.88 26.88
CA MET A 119 -22.54 -22.20 27.35
C MET A 119 -21.41 -23.24 27.32
N GLN A 120 -21.39 -24.14 28.31
CA GLN A 120 -20.44 -25.26 28.38
C GLN A 120 -21.15 -26.55 27.94
N ARG A 121 -21.28 -26.74 26.61
CA ARG A 121 -22.05 -27.86 26.01
C ARG A 121 -21.33 -28.64 24.91
N SER A 122 -20.14 -28.21 24.52
CA SER A 122 -19.39 -28.74 23.36
C SER A 122 -17.92 -29.04 23.72
N GLY A 123 -17.63 -29.31 25.00
CA GLY A 123 -16.26 -29.47 25.52
C GLY A 123 -15.45 -28.18 25.70
N PHE A 124 -16.00 -27.01 25.36
CA PHE A 124 -15.41 -25.68 25.59
C PHE A 124 -16.51 -24.66 25.91
N LEU A 125 -16.11 -23.48 26.40
CA LEU A 125 -17.02 -22.35 26.63
C LEU A 125 -17.42 -21.75 25.28
N GLU A 126 -18.63 -22.05 24.84
CA GLU A 126 -19.15 -21.73 23.52
C GLU A 126 -20.01 -20.46 23.56
N GLU A 127 -19.72 -19.52 22.67
CA GLU A 127 -20.58 -18.37 22.38
C GLU A 127 -21.77 -18.83 21.55
N THR A 128 -22.97 -18.66 22.08
CA THR A 128 -24.23 -19.08 21.43
C THR A 128 -25.25 -17.95 21.44
N SER A 129 -26.27 -18.04 20.60
CA SER A 129 -27.38 -17.09 20.56
C SER A 129 -28.71 -17.80 20.43
N PHE A 130 -29.69 -17.38 21.21
CA PHE A 130 -31.02 -18.00 21.23
C PHE A 130 -32.13 -16.97 21.10
N THR A 131 -33.14 -17.34 20.34
CA THR A 131 -34.45 -16.67 20.39
C THR A 131 -35.40 -17.59 21.16
N PHE A 132 -35.94 -17.13 22.27
CA PHE A 132 -36.72 -17.98 23.16
C PHE A 132 -37.86 -17.22 23.85
N SER A 133 -38.85 -17.98 24.33
CA SER A 133 -39.90 -17.48 25.22
C SER A 133 -40.03 -18.32 26.47
N TYR A 134 -40.07 -17.67 27.62
CA TYR A 134 -40.48 -18.27 28.88
C TYR A 134 -41.94 -17.94 29.17
N SER A 135 -42.75 -18.98 29.41
CA SER A 135 -44.18 -18.86 29.69
C SER A 135 -44.54 -19.58 30.99
N PRO A 136 -45.41 -19.01 31.85
CA PRO A 136 -45.78 -19.63 33.12
C PRO A 136 -46.64 -20.88 32.89
N LEU A 137 -46.33 -21.95 33.62
CA LEU A 137 -47.15 -23.15 33.70
C LEU A 137 -47.92 -23.18 35.01
N ARG A 138 -49.21 -23.47 34.91
CA ARG A 138 -50.14 -23.49 36.05
C ARG A 138 -50.59 -24.91 36.38
N ASP A 139 -50.78 -25.20 37.65
CA ASP A 139 -51.45 -26.42 38.11
C ASP A 139 -52.97 -26.33 37.91
N SER A 140 -53.68 -27.42 38.24
CA SER A 140 -55.14 -27.48 38.16
C SER A 140 -55.86 -26.48 39.08
N ALA A 141 -55.18 -25.91 40.07
CA ALA A 141 -55.71 -24.85 40.94
C ALA A 141 -55.47 -23.44 40.39
N GLY A 142 -54.69 -23.31 39.31
CA GLY A 142 -54.36 -22.03 38.67
C GLY A 142 -53.09 -21.37 39.20
N GLU A 143 -52.40 -22.00 40.16
CA GLU A 143 -51.14 -21.50 40.74
C GLU A 143 -49.98 -21.78 39.79
N ILE A 144 -49.03 -20.84 39.69
CA ILE A 144 -47.82 -21.03 38.86
C ILE A 144 -46.93 -22.04 39.56
N ARG A 145 -46.60 -23.14 38.86
CA ARG A 145 -45.79 -24.24 39.39
C ARG A 145 -44.57 -24.56 38.56
N GLY A 146 -44.39 -23.86 37.44
CA GLY A 146 -43.31 -24.13 36.52
C GLY A 146 -43.26 -23.14 35.38
N LEU A 147 -42.32 -23.38 34.47
CA LEU A 147 -42.06 -22.54 33.32
C LEU A 147 -41.93 -23.44 32.08
N MET A 148 -42.44 -22.96 30.95
CA MET A 148 -42.22 -23.56 29.64
C MET A 148 -41.30 -22.65 28.84
N ASP A 149 -40.18 -23.19 28.39
CA ASP A 149 -39.27 -22.59 27.44
C ASP A 149 -39.52 -23.15 26.05
N ILE A 150 -39.76 -22.25 25.08
CA ILE A 150 -39.71 -22.57 23.66
C ILE A 150 -38.54 -21.78 23.08
N ALA A 151 -37.47 -22.48 22.70
CA ALA A 151 -36.24 -21.86 22.24
C ALA A 151 -35.86 -22.30 20.83
N THR A 152 -35.10 -21.47 20.14
CA THR A 152 -34.45 -21.80 18.88
C THR A 152 -33.07 -21.18 18.86
N GLU A 153 -32.06 -22.00 18.57
CA GLU A 153 -30.70 -21.52 18.40
C GLU A 153 -30.58 -20.68 17.12
N THR A 154 -30.11 -19.44 17.26
CA THR A 154 -29.86 -18.49 16.16
C THR A 154 -28.38 -18.14 15.99
N THR A 155 -27.49 -18.87 16.67
CA THR A 155 -26.04 -18.65 16.66
C THR A 155 -25.45 -18.51 15.26
N HIS A 156 -25.77 -19.42 14.34
CA HIS A 156 -25.24 -19.37 12.98
C HIS A 156 -25.67 -18.10 12.23
N GLN A 157 -26.94 -17.71 12.37
CA GLN A 157 -27.49 -16.51 11.74
C GLN A 157 -26.81 -15.24 12.25
N VAL A 158 -26.60 -15.15 13.57
CA VAL A 158 -25.92 -14.00 14.21
C VAL A 158 -24.45 -13.93 13.79
N VAL A 159 -23.75 -15.07 13.79
CA VAL A 159 -22.33 -15.17 13.41
C VAL A 159 -22.14 -14.86 11.92
N ASP A 160 -22.96 -15.40 11.03
CA ASP A 160 -22.84 -15.14 9.59
C ASP A 160 -23.14 -13.67 9.28
N ARG A 161 -24.15 -13.07 9.94
CA ARG A 161 -24.46 -11.64 9.80
C ARG A 161 -23.27 -10.76 10.19
N ARG A 162 -22.67 -10.97 11.37
CA ARG A 162 -21.54 -10.13 11.83
C ARG A 162 -20.25 -10.37 11.02
N ARG A 163 -20.04 -11.57 10.49
CA ARG A 163 -18.93 -11.88 9.57
C ARG A 163 -19.08 -11.14 8.24
N LEU A 164 -20.30 -11.10 7.69
CA LEU A 164 -20.59 -10.31 6.49
C LEU A 164 -20.38 -8.81 6.72
N ILE A 165 -20.81 -8.29 7.87
CA ILE A 165 -20.55 -6.89 8.26
C ILE A 165 -19.04 -6.63 8.31
N THR A 166 -18.26 -7.48 8.98
CA THR A 166 -16.79 -7.36 9.06
C THR A 166 -16.15 -7.32 7.67
N LEU A 167 -16.54 -8.24 6.78
CA LEU A 167 -16.01 -8.32 5.42
C LEU A 167 -16.39 -7.09 4.57
N GLY A 168 -17.62 -6.59 4.73
CA GLY A 168 -18.09 -5.37 4.08
C GLY A 168 -17.32 -4.14 4.56
N GLU A 169 -17.17 -3.96 5.87
CA GLU A 169 -16.38 -2.86 6.45
C GLU A 169 -14.92 -2.90 5.98
N LEU A 170 -14.30 -4.08 5.97
CA LEU A 170 -12.93 -4.25 5.50
C LEU A 170 -12.82 -3.85 4.03
N SER A 171 -13.71 -4.35 3.18
CA SER A 171 -13.68 -4.09 1.74
C SER A 171 -13.85 -2.60 1.43
N THR A 172 -14.81 -1.93 2.07
CA THR A 172 -15.03 -0.49 1.92
C THR A 172 -13.84 0.32 2.39
N THR A 173 -13.31 0.02 3.59
CA THR A 173 -12.15 0.72 4.16
C THR A 173 -10.95 0.61 3.23
N LEU A 174 -10.69 -0.57 2.65
CA LEU A 174 -9.57 -0.80 1.76
C LEU A 174 -9.72 -0.11 0.39
N GLN A 175 -10.94 0.06 -0.11
CA GLN A 175 -11.21 0.75 -1.38
C GLN A 175 -11.07 2.27 -1.29
N GLU A 176 -11.41 2.86 -0.13
CA GLU A 176 -11.36 4.31 0.08
C GLU A 176 -9.95 4.82 0.42
N LEU A 177 -9.02 3.93 0.77
CA LEU A 177 -7.65 4.30 1.13
C LEU A 177 -6.85 4.77 -0.08
N GLN A 178 -6.46 6.04 -0.03
CA GLN A 178 -5.44 6.65 -0.87
C GLN A 178 -4.16 6.74 -0.02
N GLY A 179 -3.32 5.71 -0.05
CA GLY A 179 -2.16 5.64 0.84
C GLY A 179 -1.15 4.57 0.47
N ASP A 180 -0.11 4.46 1.30
CA ASP A 180 0.92 3.43 1.13
C ASP A 180 0.50 2.09 1.77
N VAL A 181 1.35 1.07 1.63
CA VAL A 181 1.09 -0.26 2.20
C VAL A 181 1.01 -0.22 3.73
N GLY A 182 1.66 0.73 4.38
CA GLY A 182 1.59 0.94 5.82
C GLY A 182 0.22 1.46 6.27
N ASP A 183 -0.38 2.39 5.54
CA ASP A 183 -1.76 2.85 5.78
C ASP A 183 -2.76 1.71 5.63
N LEU A 184 -2.64 0.95 4.54
CA LEU A 184 -3.47 -0.22 4.26
C LEU A 184 -3.39 -1.26 5.39
N ALA A 185 -2.18 -1.55 5.86
CA ALA A 185 -1.97 -2.52 6.92
C ALA A 185 -2.54 -2.05 8.27
N ARG A 186 -2.39 -0.76 8.61
CA ARG A 186 -2.99 -0.19 9.82
C ARG A 186 -4.51 -0.26 9.79
N ALA A 187 -5.12 0.14 8.68
CA ALA A 187 -6.57 0.11 8.52
C ALA A 187 -7.13 -1.32 8.56
N THR A 188 -6.45 -2.27 7.91
CA THR A 188 -6.78 -3.70 8.00
C THR A 188 -6.84 -4.15 9.45
N ILE A 189 -5.78 -3.90 10.22
CA ILE A 189 -5.70 -4.30 11.62
C ILE A 189 -6.78 -3.62 12.47
N GLN A 190 -7.09 -2.34 12.23
CA GLN A 190 -8.16 -1.63 12.95
C GLN A 190 -9.55 -2.23 12.73
N VAL A 191 -9.84 -2.73 11.53
CA VAL A 191 -11.10 -3.43 11.28
C VAL A 191 -11.10 -4.80 11.98
N LEU A 192 -10.00 -5.54 11.87
CA LEU A 192 -9.88 -6.87 12.48
C LEU A 192 -9.90 -6.83 14.02
N ASP A 193 -9.31 -5.82 14.66
CA ASP A 193 -9.30 -5.64 16.13
C ASP A 193 -10.71 -5.42 16.70
N ARG A 194 -11.65 -4.94 15.87
CA ARG A 194 -13.07 -4.75 16.24
C ARG A 194 -13.95 -5.97 15.94
N SER A 195 -13.41 -6.99 15.25
CA SER A 195 -14.20 -8.16 14.85
C SER A 195 -14.25 -9.19 15.99
N PRO A 196 -15.44 -9.60 16.45
CA PRO A 196 -15.56 -10.63 17.49
C PRO A 196 -15.17 -12.03 17.01
N ASP A 197 -15.00 -12.24 15.69
CA ASP A 197 -14.58 -13.52 15.12
C ASP A 197 -13.06 -13.63 14.93
N VAL A 198 -12.30 -12.55 15.16
CA VAL A 198 -10.84 -12.49 15.04
C VAL A 198 -10.27 -12.07 16.38
N ARG A 199 -9.65 -13.01 17.10
CA ARG A 199 -9.04 -12.74 18.40
C ARG A 199 -7.81 -11.84 18.26
N TYR A 200 -6.95 -12.13 17.28
CA TYR A 200 -5.84 -11.24 16.93
C TYR A 200 -5.45 -11.43 15.47
N ALA A 201 -4.78 -10.43 14.91
CA ALA A 201 -4.20 -10.49 13.58
C ALA A 201 -2.80 -9.88 13.50
N ASN A 202 -1.93 -10.49 12.70
CA ASN A 202 -0.59 -10.03 12.39
C ASN A 202 -0.39 -10.01 10.86
N LEU A 203 -0.01 -8.86 10.32
CA LEU A 203 0.21 -8.67 8.88
C LEU A 203 1.71 -8.57 8.61
N TYR A 204 2.21 -9.53 7.83
CA TYR A 204 3.60 -9.60 7.39
C TYR A 204 3.73 -9.23 5.91
N LEU A 205 4.73 -8.44 5.56
CA LEU A 205 5.16 -8.24 4.17
C LEU A 205 6.33 -9.15 3.83
N ARG A 206 6.41 -9.53 2.56
CA ARG A 206 7.60 -10.17 1.99
C ARG A 206 8.77 -9.19 2.00
N GLY A 207 9.80 -9.49 2.78
CA GLY A 207 11.09 -8.78 2.77
C GLY A 207 12.20 -9.62 2.14
N THR A 208 13.34 -8.99 1.84
CA THR A 208 14.52 -9.64 1.23
C THR A 208 15.16 -10.68 2.14
N ALA A 209 15.15 -10.43 3.46
CA ALA A 209 15.65 -11.35 4.49
C ALA A 209 14.55 -12.23 5.10
N GLY A 210 13.34 -12.24 4.52
CA GLY A 210 12.16 -12.96 4.98
C GLY A 210 10.98 -12.06 5.39
N PRO A 211 9.90 -12.65 5.95
CA PRO A 211 8.68 -11.93 6.32
C PRO A 211 8.94 -10.87 7.40
N VAL A 212 8.44 -9.65 7.18
CA VAL A 212 8.55 -8.51 8.10
C VAL A 212 7.17 -8.15 8.63
N LEU A 213 6.99 -8.17 9.95
CA LEU A 213 5.74 -7.73 10.59
C LEU A 213 5.59 -6.21 10.41
N ILE A 214 4.50 -5.77 9.78
CA ILE A 214 4.26 -4.34 9.55
C ILE A 214 3.05 -3.78 10.29
N ALA A 215 2.10 -4.64 10.67
CA ALA A 215 0.95 -4.26 11.49
C ALA A 215 0.47 -5.44 12.34
N SER A 216 -0.09 -5.12 13.51
CA SER A 216 -0.52 -6.11 14.48
C SER A 216 -1.61 -5.54 15.38
N THR A 217 -2.65 -6.33 15.65
CA THR A 217 -3.67 -5.99 16.66
C THR A 217 -3.04 -5.88 18.04
N SER A 218 -3.76 -5.29 18.99
CA SER A 218 -3.25 -5.06 20.35
C SER A 218 -2.76 -6.36 21.01
N GLU A 219 -3.53 -7.44 20.90
CA GLU A 219 -3.16 -8.77 21.40
C GLU A 219 -2.06 -9.45 20.56
N GLY A 220 -1.97 -9.15 19.27
CA GLY A 220 -1.03 -9.78 18.33
C GLY A 220 0.44 -9.42 18.56
N ARG A 221 0.72 -8.26 19.17
CA ARG A 221 2.10 -7.72 19.32
C ARG A 221 3.03 -8.62 20.12
N THR A 222 2.48 -9.43 21.03
CA THR A 222 3.25 -10.33 21.90
C THR A 222 3.09 -11.81 21.54
N ARG A 223 2.18 -12.15 20.62
CA ARG A 223 1.85 -13.53 20.26
C ARG A 223 2.44 -13.92 18.90
N ARG A 224 3.31 -14.93 18.92
CA ARG A 224 3.83 -15.62 17.73
C ARG A 224 3.42 -17.09 17.77
N ILE A 225 2.15 -17.35 17.46
CA ILE A 225 1.61 -18.73 17.41
C ILE A 225 2.09 -19.45 16.14
N VAL A 226 2.22 -18.73 15.03
CA VAL A 226 2.65 -19.29 13.75
C VAL A 226 4.19 -19.20 13.64
N PRO A 227 4.90 -20.34 13.50
CA PRO A 227 6.34 -20.36 13.29
C PRO A 227 6.74 -19.69 11.97
N ARG A 228 7.96 -19.15 11.93
CA ARG A 228 8.48 -18.46 10.73
C ARG A 228 8.48 -19.33 9.47
N HIS A 229 8.83 -20.61 9.58
CA HIS A 229 8.85 -21.53 8.43
C HIS A 229 7.46 -21.70 7.79
N VAL A 230 6.38 -21.58 8.56
CA VAL A 230 5.01 -21.61 8.01
C VAL A 230 4.71 -20.34 7.23
N LEU A 231 5.20 -19.18 7.68
CA LEU A 231 5.06 -17.94 6.92
C LEU A 231 5.80 -18.02 5.58
N ASP A 232 7.01 -18.58 5.59
CA ASP A 232 7.80 -18.81 4.38
C ASP A 232 7.08 -19.78 3.43
N GLU A 233 6.54 -20.89 3.95
CA GLU A 233 5.72 -21.84 3.18
C GLU A 233 4.49 -21.19 2.54
N VAL A 234 3.74 -20.37 3.29
CA VAL A 234 2.55 -19.67 2.77
C VAL A 234 2.95 -18.67 1.67
N LEU A 235 4.06 -17.97 1.85
CA LEU A 235 4.59 -17.04 0.86
C LEU A 235 4.97 -17.75 -0.46
N GLU A 236 5.56 -18.95 -0.37
CA GLU A 236 6.01 -19.74 -1.51
C GLU A 236 4.86 -20.47 -2.21
N THR A 237 4.02 -21.17 -1.45
CA THR A 237 2.94 -22.03 -1.96
C THR A 237 1.68 -21.27 -2.31
N ARG A 238 1.48 -20.07 -1.75
CA ARG A 238 0.23 -19.29 -1.81
C ARG A 238 -0.98 -20.08 -1.34
N THR A 239 -0.77 -20.99 -0.39
CA THR A 239 -1.84 -21.78 0.22
C THR A 239 -1.97 -21.40 1.68
N ALA A 240 -3.19 -21.21 2.16
CA ALA A 240 -3.41 -20.92 3.57
C ALA A 240 -3.10 -22.15 4.43
N VAL A 241 -2.38 -21.95 5.54
CA VAL A 241 -2.00 -23.00 6.48
C VAL A 241 -2.67 -22.73 7.83
N ALA A 242 -3.35 -23.74 8.36
CA ALA A 242 -3.93 -23.69 9.70
C ALA A 242 -2.94 -24.24 10.74
N VAL A 243 -2.73 -23.51 11.84
CA VAL A 243 -1.89 -23.91 12.96
C VAL A 243 -2.66 -23.67 14.26
N ALA A 244 -3.03 -24.75 14.95
CA ALA A 244 -3.94 -24.69 16.10
C ALA A 244 -5.25 -23.94 15.74
N SER A 245 -5.57 -22.84 16.44
CA SER A 245 -6.72 -21.95 16.22
C SER A 245 -6.44 -20.80 15.24
N ALA A 246 -5.27 -20.77 14.60
CA ALA A 246 -4.86 -19.69 13.71
C ALA A 246 -4.79 -20.13 12.24
N VAL A 247 -5.00 -19.17 11.34
CA VAL A 247 -4.80 -19.30 9.90
C VAL A 247 -3.74 -18.31 9.46
N ALA A 248 -2.69 -18.81 8.80
CA ALA A 248 -1.74 -18.01 8.04
C ALA A 248 -2.16 -18.05 6.56
N ALA A 249 -2.66 -16.94 6.04
CA ALA A 249 -3.19 -16.85 4.69
C ALA A 249 -2.33 -15.92 3.81
N PRO A 250 -2.13 -16.27 2.53
CA PRO A 250 -1.33 -15.46 1.62
C PRO A 250 -2.07 -14.17 1.28
N LEU A 251 -1.31 -13.09 1.13
CA LEU A 251 -1.82 -11.84 0.60
C LEU A 251 -1.38 -11.71 -0.87
N ALA A 252 -2.29 -12.06 -1.76
CA ALA A 252 -2.10 -12.04 -3.20
C ALA A 252 -3.44 -11.75 -3.89
N ALA A 253 -3.41 -11.03 -5.01
CA ALA A 253 -4.57 -10.91 -5.89
C ALA A 253 -4.73 -12.18 -6.76
N PRO A 254 -5.94 -12.45 -7.28
CA PRO A 254 -6.13 -13.48 -8.29
C PRO A 254 -5.20 -13.23 -9.50
N GLY A 255 -4.34 -14.19 -9.81
CA GLY A 255 -3.38 -14.11 -10.92
C GLY A 255 -1.96 -13.72 -10.53
N ASP A 256 -1.73 -13.22 -9.31
CA ASP A 256 -0.38 -12.91 -8.85
C ASP A 256 0.49 -14.17 -8.78
N ALA A 257 1.66 -14.15 -9.43
CA ALA A 257 2.62 -15.24 -9.36
C ALA A 257 3.22 -15.43 -7.96
N VAL A 258 3.26 -14.37 -7.15
CA VAL A 258 3.93 -14.34 -5.85
C VAL A 258 3.03 -13.64 -4.82
N ALA A 259 2.93 -14.21 -3.62
CA ALA A 259 2.30 -13.54 -2.49
C ALA A 259 3.17 -12.39 -1.97
N GLN A 260 2.57 -11.20 -1.81
CA GLN A 260 3.24 -9.99 -1.34
C GLN A 260 3.38 -9.97 0.19
N GLY A 261 2.60 -10.80 0.90
CA GLY A 261 2.63 -10.89 2.35
C GLY A 261 1.84 -12.07 2.89
N VAL A 262 1.71 -12.13 4.20
CA VAL A 262 0.92 -13.13 4.94
C VAL A 262 0.10 -12.42 6.01
N LEU A 263 -1.18 -12.73 6.07
CA LEU A 263 -2.05 -12.34 7.18
C LEU A 263 -2.28 -13.55 8.07
N VAL A 264 -1.81 -13.44 9.31
CA VAL A 264 -2.04 -14.44 10.36
C VAL A 264 -3.20 -13.97 11.21
N MET A 265 -4.24 -14.79 11.37
CA MET A 265 -5.41 -14.50 12.20
C MET A 265 -5.69 -15.67 13.14
N GLU A 266 -5.86 -15.40 14.43
CA GLU A 266 -6.39 -16.39 15.40
C GLU A 266 -7.91 -16.23 15.49
N ALA A 267 -8.64 -17.35 15.39
CA ALA A 267 -10.08 -17.38 15.51
C ALA A 267 -10.55 -17.09 16.95
N ASN A 268 -11.80 -16.68 17.10
CA ASN A 268 -12.48 -16.59 18.39
C ASN A 268 -12.46 -17.96 19.11
N PRO A 269 -11.91 -18.04 20.34
CA PRO A 269 -11.77 -19.29 21.09
C PRO A 269 -13.11 -19.85 21.60
N HIS A 270 -14.17 -19.04 21.57
CA HIS A 270 -15.52 -19.41 21.95
C HIS A 270 -16.38 -19.91 20.79
N ARG A 271 -15.80 -20.09 19.60
CA ARG A 271 -16.48 -20.64 18.43
C ARG A 271 -15.71 -21.83 17.87
N PRO A 272 -16.38 -22.79 17.21
CA PRO A 272 -15.70 -23.93 16.61
C PRO A 272 -14.75 -23.46 15.50
N PHE A 273 -13.51 -23.96 15.54
CA PHE A 273 -12.53 -23.75 14.48
C PHE A 273 -12.77 -24.73 13.31
N ASP A 274 -13.92 -24.57 12.66
CA ASP A 274 -14.42 -25.43 11.59
C ASP A 274 -14.06 -24.91 10.18
N ALA A 275 -14.60 -25.58 9.15
CA ALA A 275 -14.37 -25.17 7.77
C ALA A 275 -14.98 -23.80 7.44
N ALA A 276 -16.10 -23.43 8.07
CA ALA A 276 -16.76 -22.15 7.83
C ALA A 276 -15.94 -20.99 8.41
N ASN A 277 -15.43 -21.15 9.64
CA ASN A 277 -14.53 -20.18 10.24
C ASN A 277 -13.24 -20.01 9.42
N ARG A 278 -12.58 -21.11 9.02
CA ARG A 278 -11.38 -21.03 8.16
C ARG A 278 -11.65 -20.35 6.83
N SER A 279 -12.80 -20.60 6.21
CA SER A 279 -13.19 -19.96 4.96
C SER A 279 -13.40 -18.46 5.14
N PHE A 280 -14.06 -18.04 6.23
CA PHE A 280 -14.21 -16.62 6.57
C PHE A 280 -12.86 -15.91 6.73
N LEU A 281 -11.92 -16.50 7.50
CA LEU A 281 -10.58 -15.94 7.67
C LEU A 281 -9.82 -15.85 6.33
N ALA A 282 -9.93 -16.86 5.47
CA ALA A 282 -9.33 -16.83 4.14
C ALA A 282 -9.93 -15.73 3.24
N LEU A 283 -11.24 -15.47 3.33
CA LEU A 283 -11.90 -14.38 2.60
C LEU A 283 -11.39 -13.00 3.03
N LEU A 284 -11.20 -12.77 4.34
CA LEU A 284 -10.59 -11.54 4.84
C LEU A 284 -9.18 -11.33 4.26
N ALA A 285 -8.35 -12.37 4.29
CA ALA A 285 -7.01 -12.30 3.70
C ALA A 285 -7.02 -12.05 2.19
N SER A 286 -7.97 -12.64 1.46
CA SER A 286 -8.12 -12.41 0.02
C SER A 286 -8.50 -10.96 -0.30
N ALA A 287 -9.37 -10.34 0.50
CA ALA A 287 -9.74 -8.94 0.33
C ALA A 287 -8.53 -8.01 0.55
N VAL A 288 -7.76 -8.25 1.62
CA VAL A 288 -6.52 -7.51 1.92
C VAL A 288 -5.47 -7.72 0.83
N GLY A 289 -5.30 -8.96 0.36
CA GLY A 289 -4.34 -9.30 -0.69
C GLY A 289 -4.64 -8.59 -2.00
N THR A 290 -5.92 -8.55 -2.40
CA THR A 290 -6.36 -7.84 -3.61
C THR A 290 -6.06 -6.34 -3.53
N ALA A 291 -6.41 -5.71 -2.40
CA ALA A 291 -6.16 -4.28 -2.20
C ALA A 291 -4.65 -3.97 -2.21
N MET A 292 -3.86 -4.76 -1.50
CA MET A 292 -2.41 -4.55 -1.41
C MET A 292 -1.70 -4.73 -2.76
N SER A 293 -2.09 -5.74 -3.56
CA SER A 293 -1.54 -5.91 -4.90
C SER A 293 -1.85 -4.72 -5.81
N GLY A 294 -3.05 -4.15 -5.69
CA GLY A 294 -3.40 -2.89 -6.37
C GLY A 294 -2.46 -1.74 -5.99
N THR A 295 -2.29 -1.48 -4.69
CA THR A 295 -1.39 -0.42 -4.20
C THR A 295 0.05 -0.62 -4.66
N LEU A 296 0.59 -1.85 -4.56
CA LEU A 296 1.95 -2.15 -4.98
C LEU A 296 2.16 -2.05 -6.49
N SER A 297 1.15 -2.40 -7.30
CA SER A 297 1.23 -2.26 -8.75
C SER A 297 1.38 -0.81 -9.16
N VAL A 298 0.57 0.08 -8.59
CA VAL A 298 0.64 1.53 -8.86
C VAL A 298 2.02 2.09 -8.47
N LEU A 299 2.56 1.70 -7.31
CA LEU A 299 3.88 2.14 -6.87
C LEU A 299 5.00 1.65 -7.79
N ARG A 300 4.92 0.41 -8.30
CA ARG A 300 5.89 -0.13 -9.27
C ARG A 300 5.83 0.64 -10.58
N GLU A 301 4.64 0.88 -11.12
CA GLU A 301 4.46 1.62 -12.37
C GLU A 301 5.04 3.04 -12.29
N ILE A 302 4.77 3.75 -11.18
CA ILE A 302 5.37 5.07 -10.93
C ILE A 302 6.90 4.98 -10.85
N GLY A 303 7.43 3.95 -10.17
CA GLY A 303 8.87 3.73 -10.07
C GLY A 303 9.54 3.43 -11.42
N GLU A 304 8.92 2.59 -12.25
CA GLU A 304 9.41 2.26 -13.59
C GLU A 304 9.42 3.49 -14.49
N LEU A 305 8.32 4.25 -14.52
CA LEU A 305 8.25 5.48 -15.31
C LEU A 305 9.31 6.51 -14.86
N ARG A 306 9.58 6.61 -13.55
CA ARG A 306 10.67 7.46 -13.02
C ARG A 306 12.04 6.98 -13.49
N SER A 307 12.31 5.68 -13.41
CA SER A 307 13.59 5.13 -13.85
C SER A 307 13.86 5.33 -15.35
N VAL A 308 12.82 5.22 -16.19
CA VAL A 308 12.91 5.47 -17.63
C VAL A 308 13.18 6.96 -17.90
N SER A 309 12.49 7.84 -17.18
CA SER A 309 12.67 9.29 -17.23
C SER A 309 14.12 9.68 -16.89
N GLU A 310 14.64 9.21 -15.76
CA GLU A 310 16.01 9.47 -15.31
C GLU A 310 17.06 8.94 -16.30
N ALA A 311 16.87 7.72 -16.82
CA ALA A 311 17.79 7.12 -17.78
C ALA A 311 17.84 7.87 -19.12
N LEU A 312 16.68 8.35 -19.63
CA LEU A 312 16.63 9.15 -20.85
C LEU A 312 17.38 10.48 -20.65
N GLN A 313 17.19 11.12 -19.51
CA GLN A 313 17.84 12.39 -19.19
C GLN A 313 19.36 12.26 -19.09
N ALA A 314 19.83 11.23 -18.38
CA ALA A 314 21.25 10.93 -18.26
C ALA A 314 21.90 10.68 -19.64
N ALA A 315 21.20 10.01 -20.56
CA ALA A 315 21.69 9.79 -21.91
C ALA A 315 21.72 11.07 -22.79
N MET A 316 20.97 12.11 -22.40
CA MET A 316 20.83 13.36 -23.16
C MET A 316 21.73 14.49 -22.65
N LEU A 317 22.47 14.31 -21.57
CA LEU A 317 23.47 15.27 -21.07
C LEU A 317 24.89 14.83 -21.47
N PRO A 318 25.89 15.75 -21.47
CA PRO A 318 27.28 15.40 -21.76
C PRO A 318 27.86 14.46 -20.68
N ASP A 319 28.86 13.65 -21.05
CA ASP A 319 29.67 12.89 -20.08
C ASP A 319 30.44 13.83 -19.13
N ASP A 320 30.84 13.32 -17.95
CA ASP A 320 31.47 14.12 -16.87
C ASP A 320 32.79 14.82 -17.25
N GLU A 321 33.46 14.39 -18.32
CA GLU A 321 34.70 15.02 -18.80
C GLU A 321 34.40 16.26 -19.68
N LEU A 322 34.05 17.35 -19.02
CA LEU A 322 34.00 18.66 -19.65
C LEU A 322 35.44 19.16 -19.88
N GLY A 323 35.70 19.77 -21.04
CA GLY A 323 37.03 20.26 -21.41
C GLY A 323 37.69 21.13 -20.33
N GLN A 324 39.01 21.29 -20.41
CA GLN A 324 39.81 21.94 -19.36
C GLN A 324 39.23 23.28 -18.88
N GLY A 325 39.04 23.40 -17.56
CA GLY A 325 38.51 24.60 -16.90
C GLY A 325 36.98 24.69 -16.82
N TRP A 326 36.25 23.77 -17.47
CA TRP A 326 34.78 23.70 -17.41
C TRP A 326 34.29 22.75 -16.32
N HIS A 327 33.27 23.19 -15.58
CA HIS A 327 32.55 22.37 -14.60
C HIS A 327 31.06 22.66 -14.69
N ALA A 328 30.23 21.62 -14.81
CA ALA A 328 28.78 21.78 -14.91
C ALA A 328 28.02 20.83 -14.00
N ARG A 329 26.82 21.26 -13.63
CA ARG A 329 25.85 20.48 -12.87
C ARG A 329 24.47 20.69 -13.45
N TYR A 330 23.74 19.58 -13.46
CA TYR A 330 22.33 19.56 -13.74
C TYR A 330 21.58 19.12 -12.48
N ARG A 331 20.50 19.80 -12.12
CA ARG A 331 19.60 19.38 -11.07
C ARG A 331 18.14 19.42 -11.56
N PRO A 332 17.41 18.31 -11.53
CA PRO A 332 16.01 18.30 -11.92
C PRO A 332 15.11 19.00 -10.89
N ALA A 333 13.94 19.47 -11.33
CA ALA A 333 12.91 20.02 -10.46
C ALA A 333 12.35 18.98 -9.46
N ASP A 334 11.98 19.43 -8.26
CA ASP A 334 11.35 18.56 -7.25
C ASP A 334 9.86 18.29 -7.54
N GLY A 335 9.42 17.04 -7.35
CA GLY A 335 8.01 16.73 -7.18
C GLY A 335 7.20 16.24 -8.39
N SER A 336 7.80 15.78 -9.47
CA SER A 336 7.08 14.98 -10.48
C SER A 336 8.00 14.02 -11.24
N LEU A 337 7.42 13.14 -12.07
CA LEU A 337 8.12 12.30 -13.06
C LEU A 337 8.84 13.13 -14.16
N ALA A 338 9.30 14.33 -13.83
CA ALA A 338 9.76 15.31 -14.80
C ALA A 338 11.20 15.01 -15.21
N VAL A 339 11.36 14.57 -16.46
CA VAL A 339 12.52 14.95 -17.24
C VAL A 339 12.44 16.45 -17.50
N GLY A 340 13.57 17.14 -17.36
CA GLY A 340 13.59 18.58 -17.54
C GLY A 340 13.77 19.08 -18.97
N GLY A 341 13.46 20.36 -19.15
CA GLY A 341 13.64 21.10 -20.41
C GLY A 341 15.04 21.71 -20.55
N ASP A 342 15.79 21.80 -19.46
CA ASP A 342 17.11 22.41 -19.40
C ASP A 342 18.20 21.54 -20.04
N TRP A 343 19.20 22.17 -20.64
CA TRP A 343 20.42 21.49 -21.07
C TRP A 343 21.63 22.40 -21.06
N TYR A 344 22.80 21.76 -21.07
CA TYR A 344 24.05 22.39 -21.41
C TYR A 344 24.85 21.49 -22.34
N ASP A 345 25.78 22.09 -23.08
CA ASP A 345 26.73 21.37 -23.91
C ASP A 345 28.05 22.14 -23.99
N VAL A 346 29.16 21.42 -23.88
CA VAL A 346 30.52 21.95 -24.08
C VAL A 346 31.14 21.18 -25.25
N ILE A 347 31.64 21.92 -26.24
CA ILE A 347 32.00 21.39 -27.55
C ILE A 347 33.41 21.86 -27.89
N ASP A 348 34.33 20.93 -28.15
CA ASP A 348 35.63 21.26 -28.73
C ASP A 348 35.44 21.63 -30.21
N LEU A 349 35.77 22.87 -30.57
CA LEU A 349 35.66 23.39 -31.94
C LEU A 349 36.98 23.29 -32.71
N GLY A 350 38.02 22.72 -32.09
CA GLY A 350 39.38 22.71 -32.61
C GLY A 350 40.09 24.06 -32.50
N ASP A 351 41.39 24.05 -32.78
CA ASP A 351 42.25 25.24 -32.79
C ASP A 351 42.23 26.05 -31.48
N GLY A 352 42.05 25.38 -30.34
CA GLY A 352 41.99 26.04 -29.02
C GLY A 352 40.69 26.78 -28.76
N ARG A 353 39.62 26.51 -29.51
CA ARG A 353 38.31 27.14 -29.31
C ARG A 353 37.31 26.15 -28.71
N THR A 354 36.59 26.60 -27.70
CA THR A 354 35.55 25.80 -27.02
C THR A 354 34.21 26.50 -27.15
N GLY A 355 33.23 25.81 -27.70
CA GLY A 355 31.84 26.24 -27.75
C GLY A 355 31.11 25.83 -26.48
N VAL A 356 30.26 26.70 -25.96
CA VAL A 356 29.35 26.41 -24.86
C VAL A 356 27.93 26.82 -25.26
N VAL A 357 26.98 25.94 -25.02
CA VAL A 357 25.56 26.22 -25.20
C VAL A 357 24.85 25.83 -23.92
N LEU A 358 23.95 26.67 -23.46
CA LEU A 358 23.05 26.37 -22.37
C LEU A 358 21.66 26.85 -22.76
N GLY A 359 20.62 26.10 -22.47
CA GLY A 359 19.26 26.56 -22.73
C GLY A 359 18.21 25.89 -21.88
N ASP A 360 17.02 26.44 -21.98
CA ASP A 360 15.83 26.03 -21.25
C ASP A 360 14.63 26.04 -22.22
N CYS A 361 14.00 24.88 -22.34
CA CYS A 361 12.78 24.68 -23.10
C CYS A 361 11.56 24.78 -22.20
N VAL A 362 10.56 25.55 -22.65
CA VAL A 362 9.29 25.66 -21.94
C VAL A 362 8.61 24.30 -21.72
N GLY A 363 8.26 24.08 -20.45
CA GLY A 363 7.48 22.93 -19.98
C GLY A 363 8.34 21.78 -19.46
N HIS A 364 7.69 20.79 -18.87
CA HIS A 364 8.35 19.66 -18.21
C HIS A 364 7.86 18.30 -18.74
N GLY A 365 8.62 17.24 -18.47
CA GLY A 365 8.29 15.86 -18.83
C GLY A 365 8.84 15.42 -20.19
N LEU A 366 8.45 14.21 -20.61
CA LEU A 366 9.07 13.50 -21.74
C LEU A 366 9.06 14.29 -23.07
N SER A 367 7.98 15.03 -23.33
CA SER A 367 7.88 15.85 -24.54
C SER A 367 8.86 17.03 -24.53
N ALA A 368 9.10 17.66 -23.38
CA ALA A 368 10.08 18.74 -23.23
C ALA A 368 11.50 18.21 -23.40
N ALA A 369 11.80 17.07 -22.76
CA ALA A 369 13.09 16.38 -22.90
C ALA A 369 13.43 16.00 -24.34
N ALA A 370 12.45 15.49 -25.09
CA ALA A 370 12.65 15.14 -26.49
C ALA A 370 12.97 16.37 -27.35
N ARG A 371 12.36 17.52 -27.06
CA ARG A 371 12.67 18.79 -27.75
C ARG A 371 14.04 19.33 -27.36
N MET A 372 14.33 19.34 -26.06
CA MET A 372 15.64 19.69 -25.53
C MET A 372 16.74 18.88 -26.21
N GLY A 373 16.61 17.54 -26.29
CA GLY A 373 17.62 16.69 -26.93
C GLY A 373 17.83 17.01 -28.42
N GLN A 374 16.75 17.37 -29.14
CA GLN A 374 16.84 17.82 -30.53
C GLN A 374 17.53 19.19 -30.66
N LEU A 375 17.22 20.14 -29.78
CA LEU A 375 17.83 21.47 -29.75
C LEU A 375 19.30 21.42 -29.34
N ARG A 376 19.65 20.59 -28.35
CA ARG A 376 21.04 20.28 -27.98
C ARG A 376 21.81 19.73 -29.19
N SER A 377 21.27 18.71 -29.84
CA SER A 377 21.91 18.11 -31.03
C SER A 377 22.07 19.10 -32.18
N ALA A 378 21.04 19.92 -32.44
CA ALA A 378 21.09 20.95 -33.46
C ALA A 378 22.11 22.04 -33.15
N SER A 379 22.15 22.52 -31.90
CA SER A 379 23.12 23.53 -31.46
C SER A 379 24.57 23.02 -31.55
N ARG A 380 24.81 21.76 -31.16
CA ARG A 380 26.11 21.10 -31.36
C ARG A 380 26.52 21.02 -32.82
N ALA A 381 25.62 20.59 -33.70
CA ALA A 381 25.90 20.50 -35.13
C ALA A 381 26.21 21.87 -35.75
N LEU A 382 25.44 22.90 -35.39
CA LEU A 382 25.65 24.27 -35.87
C LEU A 382 27.00 24.85 -35.39
N MET A 383 27.39 24.60 -34.14
CA MET A 383 28.68 25.04 -33.60
C MET A 383 29.87 24.39 -34.32
N LEU A 384 29.76 23.10 -34.69
CA LEU A 384 30.82 22.39 -35.40
C LEU A 384 31.07 22.91 -36.83
N ASP A 385 30.07 23.57 -37.43
CA ASP A 385 30.24 24.31 -38.69
C ASP A 385 31.01 25.64 -38.51
N ASN A 386 31.46 25.92 -37.28
CA ASN A 386 32.35 27.01 -36.91
C ASN A 386 31.81 28.42 -37.20
N VAL A 387 30.49 28.57 -37.07
CA VAL A 387 29.81 29.87 -37.14
C VAL A 387 29.81 30.54 -35.76
N GLY A 388 29.83 31.88 -35.72
CA GLY A 388 29.81 32.63 -34.45
C GLY A 388 28.56 32.39 -33.59
N PRO A 389 28.57 32.75 -32.30
CA PRO A 389 27.44 32.57 -31.38
C PRO A 389 26.07 33.05 -31.89
N ALA A 390 25.99 34.23 -32.50
CA ALA A 390 24.75 34.79 -33.02
C ALA A 390 24.22 33.99 -34.20
N ALA A 391 25.12 33.60 -35.13
CA ALA A 391 24.76 32.78 -36.28
C ALA A 391 24.30 31.37 -35.87
N THR A 392 24.88 30.81 -34.81
CA THR A 392 24.43 29.56 -34.19
C THR A 392 23.01 29.70 -33.66
N ILE A 393 22.72 30.77 -32.89
CA ILE A 393 21.37 31.04 -32.38
C ILE A 393 20.38 31.26 -33.52
N ASP A 394 20.75 31.96 -34.60
CA ASP A 394 19.88 32.15 -35.77
C ASP A 394 19.58 30.83 -36.51
N GLY A 395 20.56 29.94 -36.59
CA GLY A 395 20.38 28.58 -37.09
C GLY A 395 19.43 27.79 -36.21
N LEU A 396 19.62 27.86 -34.89
CA LEU A 396 18.79 27.18 -33.90
C LEU A 396 17.36 27.74 -33.89
N ASP A 397 17.18 29.05 -34.08
CA ASP A 397 15.88 29.72 -34.21
C ASP A 397 15.12 29.26 -35.47
N ARG A 398 15.83 29.01 -36.58
CA ARG A 398 15.23 28.36 -37.76
C ARG A 398 14.82 26.91 -37.48
N PHE A 399 15.65 26.16 -36.76
CA PHE A 399 15.33 24.78 -36.38
C PHE A 399 14.13 24.72 -35.41
N ALA A 400 14.11 25.54 -34.37
CA ALA A 400 13.06 25.60 -33.36
C ALA A 400 11.68 25.90 -33.97
N ARG A 401 11.60 26.73 -35.03
CA ARG A 401 10.35 26.96 -35.78
C ARG A 401 9.77 25.71 -36.45
N THR A 402 10.56 24.67 -36.64
CA THR A 402 10.10 23.38 -37.18
C THR A 402 9.63 22.42 -36.10
N LEU A 403 9.80 22.79 -34.81
CA LEU A 403 9.58 21.94 -33.66
C LEU A 403 8.45 22.49 -32.78
N PRO A 404 7.23 21.93 -32.86
CA PRO A 404 6.11 22.38 -32.02
C PRO A 404 6.42 22.25 -30.53
N GLY A 405 6.19 23.31 -29.76
CA GLY A 405 6.49 23.36 -28.33
C GLY A 405 7.91 23.83 -27.99
N ALA A 406 8.71 24.24 -28.98
CA ALA A 406 10.01 24.89 -28.77
C ALA A 406 9.91 26.42 -28.68
N GLU A 407 8.70 26.97 -28.75
CA GLU A 407 8.48 28.41 -28.65
C GLU A 407 8.96 28.93 -27.30
N PHE A 408 9.48 30.17 -27.29
CA PHE A 408 9.98 30.84 -26.08
C PHE A 408 11.21 30.18 -25.41
N THR A 409 11.80 29.14 -26.01
CA THR A 409 13.05 28.53 -25.53
C THR A 409 14.14 29.59 -25.34
N SER A 410 14.74 29.59 -24.15
CA SER A 410 15.85 30.48 -23.83
C SER A 410 17.19 29.80 -24.13
N VAL A 411 18.16 30.53 -24.67
CA VAL A 411 19.48 29.99 -25.03
C VAL A 411 20.60 30.99 -24.77
N PHE A 412 21.66 30.54 -24.12
CA PHE A 412 22.98 31.14 -24.15
C PHE A 412 23.88 30.37 -25.12
N CYS A 413 24.67 31.10 -25.90
CA CYS A 413 25.63 30.56 -26.84
C CYS A 413 26.94 31.34 -26.71
N GLY A 414 28.05 30.65 -26.51
CA GLY A 414 29.37 31.26 -26.34
C GLY A 414 30.48 30.47 -27.02
N VAL A 415 31.51 31.19 -27.46
CA VAL A 415 32.76 30.63 -27.98
C VAL A 415 33.90 31.26 -27.20
N LEU A 416 34.65 30.41 -26.51
CA LEU A 416 35.87 30.76 -25.80
C LEU A 416 37.07 30.47 -26.71
N ASP A 417 37.87 31.49 -26.98
CA ASP A 417 39.17 31.34 -27.66
C ASP A 417 40.29 31.38 -26.61
N THR A 418 41.00 30.26 -26.48
CA THR A 418 42.08 30.12 -25.48
C THR A 418 43.40 30.77 -25.91
N ALA A 419 43.55 31.12 -27.18
CA ALA A 419 44.71 31.85 -27.69
C ALA A 419 44.57 33.36 -27.46
N THR A 420 43.36 33.91 -27.62
CA THR A 420 43.10 35.35 -27.35
C THR A 420 42.58 35.62 -25.95
N HIS A 421 42.17 34.59 -25.22
CA HIS A 421 41.57 34.67 -23.88
C HIS A 421 40.27 35.48 -23.88
N GLU A 422 39.47 35.33 -24.95
CA GLU A 422 38.23 36.07 -25.14
C GLU A 422 37.03 35.12 -25.18
N LEU A 423 35.96 35.52 -24.48
CA LEU A 423 34.65 34.90 -24.60
C LEU A 423 33.77 35.78 -25.50
N THR A 424 33.40 35.26 -26.66
CA THR A 424 32.37 35.86 -27.53
C THR A 424 31.06 35.15 -27.29
N TYR A 425 29.97 35.89 -27.08
CA TYR A 425 28.68 35.30 -26.73
C TYR A 425 27.49 36.04 -27.34
N ALA A 426 26.36 35.34 -27.40
CA ALA A 426 25.04 35.86 -27.74
C ALA A 426 23.98 35.15 -26.90
N THR A 427 22.86 35.82 -26.62
CA THR A 427 21.73 35.21 -25.91
C THR A 427 20.41 35.36 -26.64
N ALA A 428 19.50 34.42 -26.35
CA ALA A 428 18.11 34.43 -26.76
C ALA A 428 17.21 34.22 -25.56
N GLY A 429 16.72 35.29 -24.96
CA GLY A 429 15.81 35.27 -23.80
C GLY A 429 16.43 34.72 -22.52
N HIS A 430 17.69 34.29 -22.56
CA HIS A 430 18.40 33.68 -21.44
C HIS A 430 18.87 34.74 -20.43
N PRO A 431 18.82 34.46 -19.11
CA PRO A 431 19.37 35.34 -18.08
C PRO A 431 20.83 35.75 -18.36
N PRO A 432 21.26 36.96 -18.00
CA PRO A 432 22.64 37.39 -18.25
C PRO A 432 23.62 36.49 -17.48
N PRO A 433 24.63 35.90 -18.16
CA PRO A 433 25.72 35.21 -17.49
C PRO A 433 26.46 36.15 -16.55
N VAL A 434 27.12 35.58 -15.55
CA VAL A 434 27.89 36.36 -14.58
C VAL A 434 29.37 36.07 -14.71
N LEU A 435 30.17 37.12 -14.76
CA LEU A 435 31.63 37.08 -14.74
C LEU A 435 32.09 37.56 -13.36
N VAL A 436 32.68 36.65 -12.59
CA VAL A 436 33.33 36.97 -11.32
C VAL A 436 34.82 37.16 -11.60
N ARG A 437 35.29 38.40 -11.43
CA ARG A 437 36.70 38.74 -11.58
C ARG A 437 37.54 38.14 -10.45
N ALA A 438 38.84 37.97 -10.68
CA ALA A 438 39.75 37.45 -9.66
C ALA A 438 39.79 38.28 -8.35
N ASP A 439 39.48 39.57 -8.40
CA ASP A 439 39.35 40.44 -7.20
C ASP A 439 37.99 40.28 -6.47
N GLY A 440 37.07 39.51 -7.05
CA GLY A 440 35.71 39.26 -6.59
C GLY A 440 34.68 40.27 -7.08
N ALA A 441 35.04 41.21 -7.97
CA ALA A 441 34.07 42.06 -8.65
C ALA A 441 33.13 41.21 -9.53
N VAL A 442 31.85 41.56 -9.54
CA VAL A 442 30.81 40.85 -10.28
C VAL A 442 30.37 41.71 -11.46
N GLU A 443 30.51 41.17 -12.67
CA GLU A 443 30.10 41.80 -13.92
C GLU A 443 29.02 40.95 -14.61
N TRP A 444 27.94 41.59 -15.07
CA TRP A 444 26.87 40.92 -15.79
C TRP A 444 27.12 41.03 -17.30
N LEU A 445 27.08 39.90 -18.01
CA LEU A 445 27.32 39.83 -19.45
C LEU A 445 26.01 40.09 -20.22
N ASP A 446 25.51 41.33 -20.19
CA ASP A 446 24.19 41.74 -20.71
C ASP A 446 24.24 42.46 -22.08
N ARG A 447 25.42 42.60 -22.69
CA ARG A 447 25.63 43.40 -23.91
C ARG A 447 25.12 42.76 -25.21
N ALA A 448 24.86 41.46 -25.22
CA ALA A 448 24.38 40.69 -26.38
C ALA A 448 23.03 40.01 -26.13
N HIS A 449 22.15 40.70 -25.41
CA HIS A 449 20.80 40.20 -25.12
C HIS A 449 19.90 40.26 -26.35
N GLY A 450 19.15 39.20 -26.61
CA GLY A 450 18.08 39.20 -27.61
C GLY A 450 16.83 38.44 -27.13
N PRO A 451 15.72 38.47 -27.90
CA PRO A 451 14.48 37.78 -27.52
C PRO A 451 14.65 36.25 -27.48
N SER A 452 13.76 35.49 -26.82
CA SER A 452 13.81 34.03 -26.90
C SER A 452 13.68 33.52 -28.33
N LEU A 453 14.01 32.24 -28.55
CA LEU A 453 13.76 31.62 -29.85
C LEU A 453 12.27 31.78 -30.24
N THR A 454 12.04 31.87 -31.54
CA THR A 454 10.73 31.98 -32.22
C THR A 454 9.96 33.30 -32.06
N ILE A 455 10.45 34.31 -31.33
CA ILE A 455 9.72 35.58 -31.06
C ILE A 455 9.99 36.73 -32.08
N ALA A 456 10.79 36.51 -33.13
CA ALA A 456 11.11 37.46 -34.24
C ALA A 456 12.05 38.63 -33.87
N ARG A 457 12.73 39.35 -34.79
CA ARG A 457 13.59 39.01 -35.97
C ARG A 457 14.48 40.23 -36.34
N ASP A 458 15.19 40.80 -35.37
CA ASP A 458 16.35 41.66 -35.67
C ASP A 458 17.60 40.78 -35.79
N GLU A 459 18.66 41.26 -36.48
CA GLU A 459 19.96 40.57 -36.47
C GLU A 459 20.47 40.43 -35.03
N ARG A 460 20.81 39.20 -34.63
CA ARG A 460 21.39 38.92 -33.31
C ARG A 460 22.76 39.59 -33.21
N GLY A 461 22.98 40.34 -32.13
CA GLY A 461 24.28 40.88 -31.79
C GLY A 461 25.15 39.86 -31.06
N GLU A 462 26.47 40.03 -31.15
CA GLU A 462 27.45 39.34 -30.31
C GLU A 462 28.17 40.37 -29.44
N ALA A 463 28.66 39.93 -28.29
CA ALA A 463 29.56 40.69 -27.46
C ALA A 463 30.77 39.85 -27.09
N THR A 464 31.94 40.48 -27.09
CA THR A 464 33.20 39.86 -26.71
C THR A 464 33.70 40.48 -25.42
N THR A 465 34.13 39.64 -24.48
CA THR A 465 34.70 40.04 -23.19
C THR A 465 36.04 39.33 -22.98
N PRO A 466 37.10 40.06 -22.59
CA PRO A 466 38.39 39.44 -22.24
C PRO A 466 38.33 38.82 -20.85
N LEU A 467 38.98 37.66 -20.69
CA LEU A 467 39.10 36.91 -19.46
C LEU A 467 40.54 36.97 -18.95
N ALA A 468 40.74 37.49 -17.74
CA ALA A 468 42.03 37.47 -17.08
C ALA A 468 42.21 36.16 -16.28
N THR A 469 43.45 35.80 -15.96
CA THR A 469 43.72 34.63 -15.11
C THR A 469 43.00 34.74 -13.77
N GLY A 470 42.26 33.69 -13.40
CA GLY A 470 41.42 33.63 -12.20
C GLY A 470 39.98 34.09 -12.40
N ASP A 471 39.65 34.70 -13.54
CA ASP A 471 38.27 35.07 -13.86
C ASP A 471 37.41 33.81 -14.04
N THR A 472 36.18 33.85 -13.50
CA THR A 472 35.24 32.74 -13.55
C THR A 472 33.91 33.19 -14.17
N VAL A 473 33.50 32.53 -15.26
CA VAL A 473 32.22 32.74 -15.93
C VAL A 473 31.22 31.70 -15.41
N LEU A 474 30.00 32.12 -15.08
CA LEU A 474 28.90 31.24 -14.72
C LEU A 474 27.72 31.47 -15.68
N ILE A 475 27.22 30.38 -16.25
CA ILE A 475 26.10 30.33 -17.19
C ILE A 475 25.07 29.39 -16.56
N TYR A 476 23.83 29.83 -16.42
CA TYR A 476 22.82 29.14 -15.62
C TYR A 476 21.42 29.38 -16.17
N THR A 477 20.53 28.40 -15.99
CA THR A 477 19.09 28.58 -16.24
C THR A 477 18.39 29.32 -15.10
N ASP A 478 17.21 29.86 -15.39
CA ASP A 478 16.47 30.70 -14.46
C ASP A 478 16.06 29.97 -13.18
N GLY A 479 15.90 28.65 -13.18
CA GLY A 479 15.64 27.84 -11.99
C GLY A 479 16.67 27.99 -10.86
N LEU A 480 17.88 28.50 -11.14
CA LEU A 480 18.87 28.84 -10.11
C LEU A 480 18.53 30.13 -9.33
N VAL A 481 17.85 31.07 -9.98
CA VAL A 481 17.65 32.45 -9.49
C VAL A 481 16.18 32.81 -9.28
N GLU A 482 15.26 32.23 -10.05
CA GLU A 482 13.84 32.53 -10.03
C GLU A 482 13.14 31.86 -8.84
N ARG A 483 12.30 32.63 -8.15
CA ARG A 483 11.50 32.18 -7.00
C ARG A 483 10.12 32.81 -7.04
N ARG A 484 9.10 32.04 -6.67
CA ARG A 484 7.72 32.54 -6.60
C ARG A 484 7.60 33.69 -5.59
N GLY A 485 7.05 34.81 -6.04
CA GLY A 485 6.81 35.99 -5.20
C GLY A 485 8.06 36.86 -4.96
N GLU A 486 9.19 36.56 -5.61
CA GLU A 486 10.41 37.36 -5.55
C GLU A 486 10.74 37.94 -6.94
N SER A 487 11.30 39.15 -6.97
CA SER A 487 11.79 39.73 -8.23
C SER A 487 13.06 39.02 -8.70
N LEU A 488 13.16 38.73 -10.00
CA LEU A 488 14.35 38.16 -10.62
C LEU A 488 15.64 38.92 -10.26
N ARG A 489 15.57 40.25 -10.12
CA ARG A 489 16.72 41.09 -9.73
C ARG A 489 17.31 40.66 -8.39
N VAL A 490 16.48 40.31 -7.42
CA VAL A 490 16.92 39.87 -6.09
C VAL A 490 17.64 38.51 -6.19
N GLY A 491 17.12 37.60 -7.02
CA GLY A 491 17.78 36.32 -7.31
C GLY A 491 19.16 36.50 -7.95
N LEU A 492 19.27 37.40 -8.93
CA LEU A 492 20.53 37.75 -9.60
C LEU A 492 21.55 38.36 -8.62
N ASP A 493 21.13 39.36 -7.83
CA ASP A 493 22.02 40.00 -6.85
C ASP A 493 22.51 39.00 -5.78
N ARG A 494 21.65 38.03 -5.39
CA ARG A 494 22.01 36.92 -4.50
C ARG A 494 23.05 36.00 -5.15
N LEU A 495 22.83 35.56 -6.39
CA LEU A 495 23.77 34.71 -7.13
C LEU A 495 25.16 35.35 -7.19
N GLY A 496 25.25 36.61 -7.63
CA GLY A 496 26.54 37.31 -7.73
C GLY A 496 27.28 37.40 -6.40
N SER A 497 26.57 37.74 -5.32
CA SER A 497 27.14 37.83 -3.96
C SER A 497 27.64 36.47 -3.45
N VAL A 498 26.84 35.41 -3.64
CA VAL A 498 27.20 34.04 -3.22
C VAL A 498 28.38 33.52 -4.03
N ALA A 499 28.37 33.67 -5.35
CA ALA A 499 29.46 33.22 -6.24
C ALA A 499 30.80 33.88 -5.86
N SER A 500 30.83 35.21 -5.72
CA SER A 500 32.03 35.95 -5.29
C SER A 500 32.54 35.51 -3.92
N THR A 501 31.64 35.18 -3.00
CA THR A 501 32.01 34.70 -1.66
C THR A 501 32.56 33.28 -1.68
N LEU A 502 31.96 32.37 -2.46
CA LEU A 502 32.36 30.97 -2.55
C LEU A 502 33.72 30.83 -3.24
N LEU A 503 33.95 31.53 -4.35
CA LEU A 503 35.22 31.48 -5.10
C LEU A 503 36.46 31.90 -4.26
N ARG A 504 36.26 32.61 -3.15
CA ARG A 504 37.33 32.94 -2.19
C ARG A 504 37.64 31.82 -1.20
N LYS A 505 36.80 30.79 -1.12
CA LYS A 505 36.81 29.75 -0.07
C LYS A 505 36.99 28.34 -0.62
N ILE A 506 36.52 28.08 -1.83
CA ILE A 506 36.53 26.74 -2.45
C ILE A 506 37.22 26.79 -3.81
N ALA A 507 37.63 25.63 -4.30
CA ALA A 507 38.12 25.50 -5.67
C ALA A 507 36.98 25.73 -6.68
N ALA A 508 37.32 26.19 -7.89
CA ALA A 508 36.31 26.43 -8.93
C ALA A 508 35.59 25.16 -9.38
N GLU A 509 36.24 23.99 -9.25
CA GLU A 509 35.65 22.69 -9.57
C GLU A 509 34.45 22.34 -8.68
N ASP A 510 34.47 22.80 -7.42
CA ASP A 510 33.38 22.59 -6.45
C ASP A 510 32.29 23.67 -6.52
N LEU A 511 32.51 24.72 -7.31
CA LEU A 511 31.63 25.89 -7.35
C LEU A 511 30.20 25.57 -7.78
N PRO A 512 29.96 24.77 -8.85
CA PRO A 512 28.59 24.45 -9.26
C PRO A 512 27.76 23.79 -8.15
N ASP A 513 28.33 22.79 -7.49
CA ASP A 513 27.67 22.06 -6.39
C ASP A 513 27.39 22.97 -5.20
N ALA A 514 28.37 23.79 -4.81
CA ALA A 514 28.23 24.73 -3.70
C ALA A 514 27.19 25.83 -3.97
N LEU A 515 27.08 26.30 -5.22
CA LEU A 515 26.08 27.29 -5.61
C LEU A 515 24.67 26.72 -5.52
N ILE A 516 24.44 25.54 -6.09
CA ILE A 516 23.14 24.86 -6.04
C ILE A 516 22.74 24.62 -4.58
N ALA A 517 23.64 24.08 -3.75
CA ALA A 517 23.37 23.81 -2.34
C ALA A 517 23.06 25.08 -1.53
N THR A 518 23.73 26.20 -1.83
CA THR A 518 23.56 27.46 -1.09
C THR A 518 22.31 28.23 -1.52
N LEU A 519 22.01 28.23 -2.83
CA LEU A 519 20.91 29.01 -3.38
C LEU A 519 19.57 28.28 -3.28
N LEU A 520 19.58 26.96 -3.21
CA LEU A 520 18.38 26.12 -3.25
C LEU A 520 18.40 25.05 -2.14
N PRO A 521 18.46 25.46 -0.85
CA PRO A 521 18.64 24.55 0.28
C PRO A 521 17.42 23.64 0.53
N ASP A 522 16.21 24.12 0.20
CA ASP A 522 14.95 23.41 0.38
C ASP A 522 14.48 22.70 -0.90
N GLY A 523 15.34 22.64 -1.93
CA GLY A 523 14.97 22.13 -3.25
C GLY A 523 14.66 23.22 -4.28
N GLY A 524 14.30 22.81 -5.50
CA GLY A 524 14.00 23.69 -6.63
C GLY A 524 12.66 23.34 -7.27
N THR A 525 11.85 24.36 -7.58
CA THR A 525 10.57 24.16 -8.27
C THR A 525 10.72 24.01 -9.78
N ASP A 526 11.92 24.31 -10.31
CA ASP A 526 12.26 24.22 -11.72
C ASP A 526 13.61 23.51 -11.89
N ASP A 527 13.89 23.09 -13.12
CA ASP A 527 15.17 22.51 -13.50
C ASP A 527 16.31 23.53 -13.38
N VAL A 528 17.53 23.03 -13.18
CA VAL A 528 18.72 23.85 -13.12
C VAL A 528 19.81 23.20 -13.95
N ALA A 529 20.21 23.85 -15.04
CA ALA A 529 21.50 23.64 -15.66
C ALA A 529 22.44 24.80 -15.28
N LEU A 530 23.65 24.46 -14.83
CA LEU A 530 24.70 25.41 -14.46
C LEU A 530 26.03 24.94 -15.04
N ALA A 531 26.67 25.79 -15.83
CA ALA A 531 28.02 25.58 -16.34
C ALA A 531 28.93 26.73 -15.88
N THR A 532 30.14 26.40 -15.47
CA THR A 532 31.15 27.35 -14.99
C THR A 532 32.46 27.13 -15.73
N TYR A 533 33.15 28.22 -16.03
CA TYR A 533 34.49 28.19 -16.62
C TYR A 533 35.42 29.08 -15.81
N GLN A 534 36.55 28.54 -15.35
CA GLN A 534 37.61 29.34 -14.75
C GLN A 534 38.84 29.37 -15.65
N HIS A 535 39.34 30.57 -15.91
CA HIS A 535 40.57 30.74 -16.67
C HIS A 535 41.81 30.54 -15.78
N ASP A 536 42.70 29.62 -16.16
CA ASP A 536 43.97 29.34 -15.45
C ASP A 536 45.13 29.19 -16.45
N GLU A 537 46.08 30.13 -16.45
CA GLU A 537 47.29 30.10 -17.29
C GLU A 537 48.27 28.97 -16.95
N SER A 538 48.16 28.35 -15.75
CA SER A 538 49.16 27.41 -15.24
C SER A 538 48.97 25.95 -15.67
N ARG A 539 47.87 25.64 -16.37
CA ARG A 539 47.55 24.29 -16.84
C ARG A 539 47.69 24.22 -18.37
N PRO A 540 48.74 23.61 -18.95
CA PRO A 540 48.88 23.51 -20.40
C PRO A 540 47.76 22.67 -21.02
N HIS A 541 47.31 23.06 -22.22
CA HIS A 541 46.42 22.28 -23.08
C HIS A 541 47.07 20.94 -23.42
N ALA A 542 46.56 19.84 -22.85
CA ALA A 542 46.89 18.51 -23.34
C ALA A 542 46.19 18.31 -24.68
N ALA A 543 46.94 18.27 -25.78
CA ALA A 543 46.43 17.84 -27.07
C ALA A 543 45.88 16.41 -26.93
N ALA A 544 44.55 16.27 -26.97
CA ALA A 544 43.89 14.97 -26.95
C ALA A 544 44.21 14.22 -28.25
N SER A 545 45.26 13.39 -28.21
CA SER A 545 45.44 12.33 -29.19
C SER A 545 44.62 11.12 -28.73
N VAL A 546 43.40 10.99 -29.26
CA VAL A 546 42.62 9.76 -29.10
C VAL A 546 43.23 8.70 -30.03
N PRO A 547 43.75 7.56 -29.52
CA PRO A 547 44.06 6.45 -30.40
C PRO A 547 42.75 5.87 -30.90
N LEU A 548 42.62 5.75 -32.23
CA LEU A 548 41.54 5.02 -32.89
C LEU A 548 41.45 3.60 -32.32
N GLY A 549 40.53 3.40 -31.38
CA GLY A 549 40.13 2.08 -30.93
C GLY A 549 39.44 1.36 -32.08
N THR A 550 40.08 0.30 -32.59
CA THR A 550 39.47 -0.65 -33.52
C THR A 550 38.13 -1.13 -32.96
N ILE A 551 37.04 -0.77 -33.64
CA ILE A 551 35.71 -1.32 -33.40
C ILE A 551 35.76 -2.79 -33.84
N THR A 552 35.83 -3.70 -32.88
CA THR A 552 35.49 -5.12 -33.12
C THR A 552 33.98 -5.22 -33.32
N ALA A 553 33.57 -5.63 -34.52
CA ALA A 553 32.18 -5.85 -34.86
C ALA A 553 31.50 -6.84 -33.90
N PRO A 554 30.26 -6.59 -33.45
CA PRO A 554 29.50 -7.59 -32.71
C PRO A 554 29.17 -8.78 -33.63
N GLY A 555 29.48 -9.98 -33.16
CA GLY A 555 29.16 -11.24 -33.86
C GLY A 555 27.65 -11.42 -34.04
N PRO A 556 27.22 -12.20 -35.06
CA PRO A 556 25.80 -12.35 -35.37
C PRO A 556 25.06 -13.06 -34.23
N VAL A 557 23.96 -12.45 -33.79
CA VAL A 557 22.99 -13.04 -32.86
C VAL A 557 22.31 -14.22 -33.55
N THR A 558 22.61 -15.44 -33.11
CA THR A 558 21.91 -16.66 -33.53
C THR A 558 20.51 -16.69 -32.91
N ARG A 559 19.48 -16.73 -33.76
CA ARG A 559 18.11 -17.07 -33.38
C ARG A 559 18.09 -18.45 -32.71
N ALA A 560 17.57 -18.52 -31.49
CA ALA A 560 17.23 -19.78 -30.84
C ALA A 560 15.92 -20.31 -31.44
N ASP A 561 15.99 -21.51 -32.01
CA ASP A 561 14.86 -22.25 -32.57
C ASP A 561 13.89 -22.75 -31.49
N ALA A 562 12.60 -22.75 -31.83
CA ALA A 562 11.51 -23.30 -31.04
C ALA A 562 11.62 -24.84 -30.91
N PRO A 563 11.16 -25.44 -29.79
CA PRO A 563 11.19 -26.88 -29.62
C PRO A 563 10.06 -27.54 -30.42
N SER A 564 10.45 -28.38 -31.37
CA SER A 564 9.55 -29.31 -32.06
C SER A 564 9.48 -30.64 -31.33
N SER A 565 8.25 -31.09 -31.11
CA SER A 565 7.84 -32.37 -30.55
C SER A 565 8.25 -33.54 -31.44
N HIS A 566 8.96 -34.53 -30.88
CA HIS A 566 8.99 -35.89 -31.44
C HIS A 566 8.90 -36.96 -30.37
N THR A 567 7.72 -37.57 -30.34
CA THR A 567 7.40 -38.89 -29.80
C THR A 567 8.31 -39.96 -30.43
N THR A 568 8.90 -40.84 -29.62
CA THR A 568 9.42 -42.11 -30.13
C THR A 568 9.13 -43.21 -29.12
N ALA A 569 8.13 -44.01 -29.46
CA ALA A 569 7.91 -45.33 -28.88
C ALA A 569 8.97 -46.28 -29.43
N GLN A 570 9.66 -47.02 -28.55
CA GLN A 570 10.28 -48.29 -28.91
C GLN A 570 10.21 -49.26 -27.73
N THR A 571 9.31 -50.21 -27.90
CA THR A 571 9.25 -51.53 -27.29
C THR A 571 10.53 -52.34 -27.56
N GLN A 572 11.00 -53.10 -26.57
CA GLN A 572 11.64 -54.39 -26.80
C GLN A 572 11.42 -55.35 -25.61
N PRO A 573 11.53 -56.68 -25.83
CA PRO A 573 10.70 -57.70 -25.18
C PRO A 573 11.47 -58.65 -24.23
N VAL A 574 10.67 -59.59 -23.69
CA VAL A 574 10.94 -60.79 -22.84
C VAL A 574 10.72 -60.56 -21.36
#